data_AF-A0A7X6K3Y5-F1
#
_entry.id   AF-A0A7X6K3Y5-F1
#
_cell.length_a   1.000
_cell.length_b   1.000
_cell.length_c   1.000
_cell.angle_alpha   90.00
_cell.angle_beta   90.00
_cell.angle_gamma   90.00
#
_symmetry.space_group_name_H-M   'P 1'
#
loop_
_entity.id
_entity.type
_entity.pdbx_description
1 polymer ?
#
loop_
_entity_poly.entity_id
_entity_poly.type
_entity_poly.pdbx_seq_one_letter_code
_entity_poly.pdbx_strand_id
1 'polypeptide(L)'
;MQRARTAARLVLPAIWLGMIIGISLIEAPLKFQAPGITVPLGLGIGRLVFTAMNIVELVIAALLVLSSVRAGVDRLFRGLLWAAVGVLLVKVAVIRPVLNQETDRVLAGLSGGGSGMHLLYIAADGALIVLLVLLLVAAARRWLAVPAQAQRSPRSSSI
;
A
#
# COMPACT_ATOMS: atom_id res chain seq x y z
N MET A 1 -21.35 -12.25 8.05
CA MET A 1 -19.88 -12.33 7.87
C MET A 1 -19.40 -12.07 6.43
N GLN A 2 -20.13 -12.47 5.38
CA GLN A 2 -19.66 -12.32 3.99
C GLN A 2 -19.53 -10.85 3.53
N ARG A 3 -20.51 -10.00 3.85
CA ARG A 3 -20.47 -8.55 3.55
C ARG A 3 -19.26 -7.84 4.18
N ALA A 4 -18.96 -8.16 5.43
CA ALA A 4 -17.80 -7.60 6.15
C ALA A 4 -16.47 -7.94 5.46
N ARG A 5 -16.32 -9.17 4.93
CA ARG A 5 -15.12 -9.57 4.18
C ARG A 5 -15.01 -8.86 2.85
N THR A 6 -16.12 -8.72 2.12
CA THR A 6 -16.15 -7.96 0.87
C THR A 6 -15.77 -6.50 1.11
N ALA A 7 -16.31 -5.88 2.16
CA ALA A 7 -15.94 -4.53 2.56
C ALA A 7 -14.45 -4.44 2.89
N ALA A 8 -13.90 -5.37 3.68
CA ALA A 8 -12.48 -5.40 4.01
C ALA A 8 -11.57 -5.46 2.77
N ARG A 9 -11.95 -6.24 1.74
CA ARG A 9 -11.18 -6.38 0.49
C ARG A 9 -11.18 -5.11 -0.39
N LEU A 10 -12.07 -4.17 -0.13
CA LEU A 10 -12.10 -2.85 -0.78
C LEU A 10 -11.44 -1.78 0.10
N VAL A 11 -11.79 -1.75 1.38
CA VAL A 11 -11.36 -0.70 2.30
C VAL A 11 -9.88 -0.83 2.66
N LEU A 12 -9.39 -2.04 2.92
CA LEU A 12 -8.00 -2.24 3.34
C LEU A 12 -6.98 -1.82 2.27
N PRO A 13 -7.11 -2.23 0.98
CA PRO A 13 -6.22 -1.74 -0.06
C PRO A 13 -6.34 -0.23 -0.30
N ALA A 14 -7.54 0.36 -0.15
CA ALA A 14 -7.76 1.79 -0.32
C ALA A 14 -7.06 2.62 0.77
N ILE A 15 -7.18 2.19 2.03
CA ILE A 15 -6.47 2.82 3.16
C ILE A 15 -4.96 2.68 2.97
N TRP A 16 -4.48 1.50 2.59
CA TRP A 16 -3.06 1.27 2.34
C TRP A 16 -2.53 2.20 1.24
N LEU A 17 -3.23 2.27 0.11
CA LEU A 17 -2.88 3.16 -0.99
C LEU A 17 -2.85 4.63 -0.55
N GLY A 18 -3.90 5.07 0.16
CA GLY A 18 -3.98 6.44 0.68
C GLY A 18 -2.83 6.77 1.65
N MET A 19 -2.41 5.82 2.47
CA MET A 19 -1.27 5.98 3.37
C MET A 19 0.05 6.11 2.62
N ILE A 20 0.30 5.31 1.58
CA ILE A 20 1.51 5.44 0.74
C ILE A 20 1.53 6.82 0.07
N ILE A 21 0.40 7.26 -0.49
CA ILE A 21 0.31 8.57 -1.13
C ILE A 21 0.56 9.70 -0.11
N GLY A 22 -0.15 9.67 1.02
CA GLY A 22 -0.06 10.71 2.04
C GLY A 22 1.31 10.81 2.70
N ILE A 23 1.91 9.67 3.05
CA ILE A 23 3.18 9.63 3.77
C ILE A 23 4.36 9.64 2.79
N SER A 24 4.43 8.68 1.89
CA SER A 24 5.63 8.45 1.08
C SER A 24 5.78 9.46 -0.06
N LEU A 25 4.68 9.91 -0.67
CA LEU A 25 4.74 10.87 -1.79
C LEU A 25 4.59 12.32 -1.35
N ILE A 26 3.75 12.59 -0.35
CA ILE A 26 3.41 13.96 0.06
C ILE A 26 4.25 14.41 1.26
N GLU A 27 4.17 13.70 2.40
CA GLU A 27 4.88 14.10 3.63
C GLU A 27 6.40 14.04 3.48
N ALA A 28 6.93 12.96 2.91
CA ALA A 28 8.37 12.74 2.84
C ALA A 28 9.17 13.87 2.15
N PRO A 29 8.73 14.46 1.01
CA PRO A 29 9.38 15.63 0.44
C PRO A 29 9.00 16.95 1.14
N LEU A 30 7.76 17.11 1.59
CA LEU A 30 7.29 18.38 2.18
C LEU A 30 7.94 18.69 3.52
N LYS A 31 8.26 17.67 4.33
CA LYS A 31 8.88 17.88 5.65
C LYS A 31 10.22 18.62 5.59
N PHE A 32 10.96 18.51 4.49
CA PHE A 32 12.23 19.20 4.27
C PHE A 32 12.06 20.64 3.75
N GLN A 33 10.84 21.08 3.47
CA GLN A 33 10.52 22.44 3.01
C GLN A 33 10.07 23.34 4.17
N ALA A 34 9.88 22.79 5.37
CA ALA A 34 9.44 23.54 6.53
C ALA A 34 10.52 24.53 7.03
N PRO A 35 10.17 25.78 7.38
CA PRO A 35 11.12 26.71 7.97
C PRO A 35 11.77 26.16 9.24
N GLY A 36 13.09 26.26 9.35
CA GLY A 36 13.85 25.77 10.51
C GLY A 36 14.14 24.27 10.51
N ILE A 37 13.77 23.52 9.47
CA ILE A 37 14.14 22.10 9.36
C ILE A 37 15.63 21.94 9.03
N THR A 38 16.28 20.96 9.65
CA THR A 38 17.63 20.52 9.30
C THR A 38 17.59 19.11 8.72
N VAL A 39 18.59 18.75 7.92
CA VAL A 39 18.68 17.40 7.33
C VAL A 39 18.66 16.30 8.40
N PRO A 40 19.47 16.36 9.49
CA PRO A 40 19.41 15.37 10.56
C PRO A 40 18.02 15.24 11.20
N LEU A 41 17.34 16.36 11.44
CA LEU A 41 16.00 16.37 12.04
C LEU A 41 14.97 15.73 11.09
N GLY A 42 14.97 16.10 9.81
CA GLY A 42 14.06 15.53 8.82
C GLY A 42 14.29 14.04 8.57
N LEU A 43 15.55 13.57 8.63
CA LEU A 43 15.89 12.14 8.59
C LEU A 43 15.40 11.39 9.83
N GLY A 44 15.58 11.97 11.02
CA GLY A 44 15.07 11.41 12.28
C GLY A 44 13.55 11.26 12.30
N ILE A 45 12.82 12.29 11.87
CA ILE A 45 11.35 12.25 11.69
C ILE A 45 10.98 11.17 10.68
N GLY A 46 11.65 11.13 9.53
CA GLY A 46 11.45 10.11 8.51
C GLY A 46 11.57 8.69 9.07
N ARG A 47 12.62 8.39 9.82
CA ARG A 47 12.83 7.07 10.42
C ARG A 47 11.63 6.65 11.28
N LEU A 48 11.11 7.54 12.11
CA LEU A 48 9.95 7.25 12.98
C LEU A 48 8.67 7.03 12.18
N VAL A 49 8.34 7.97 11.29
CA VAL A 49 7.10 7.93 10.48
C VAL A 49 7.09 6.69 9.59
N PHE A 50 8.19 6.40 8.88
CA PHE A 50 8.28 5.20 8.05
C PHE A 50 8.32 3.91 8.90
N THR A 51 8.81 3.92 10.14
CA THR A 51 8.66 2.75 11.05
C THR A 51 7.20 2.46 11.32
N ALA A 52 6.47 3.47 11.77
CA ALA A 52 5.06 3.35 12.11
C ALA A 52 4.24 2.92 10.88
N MET A 53 4.47 3.57 9.73
CA MET A 53 3.83 3.23 8.47
C MET A 53 4.04 1.75 8.12
N ASN A 54 5.27 1.24 8.11
CA ASN A 54 5.54 -0.15 7.75
C ASN A 54 4.85 -1.16 8.70
N ILE A 55 4.74 -0.84 9.99
CA ILE A 55 3.98 -1.67 10.95
C ILE A 55 2.50 -1.69 10.56
N VAL A 56 1.92 -0.53 10.24
CA VAL A 56 0.54 -0.43 9.79
C VAL A 56 0.32 -1.18 8.47
N GLU A 57 1.25 -1.09 7.52
CA GLU A 57 1.21 -1.86 6.26
C GLU A 57 1.16 -3.37 6.52
N LEU A 58 1.99 -3.88 7.44
CA LEU A 58 1.98 -5.29 7.83
C LEU A 58 0.64 -5.72 8.46
N VAL A 59 0.07 -4.89 9.33
CA VAL A 59 -1.24 -5.16 9.94
C VAL A 59 -2.33 -5.18 8.87
N ILE A 60 -2.37 -4.20 7.97
CA ILE A 60 -3.33 -4.15 6.88
C ILE A 60 -3.18 -5.37 5.95
N ALA A 61 -1.94 -5.73 5.60
CA ALA A 61 -1.65 -6.91 4.78
C ALA A 61 -2.15 -8.20 5.45
N ALA A 62 -1.89 -8.39 6.75
CA ALA A 62 -2.35 -9.55 7.51
C ALA A 62 -3.88 -9.63 7.55
N LEU A 63 -4.57 -8.51 7.80
CA LEU A 63 -6.03 -8.44 7.78
C LEU A 63 -6.60 -8.75 6.39
N LEU A 64 -5.96 -8.26 5.33
CA LEU A 64 -6.37 -8.50 3.96
C LEU A 64 -6.19 -9.98 3.57
N VAL A 65 -5.08 -10.60 3.98
CA VAL A 65 -4.85 -12.05 3.83
C VAL A 65 -5.93 -12.82 4.57
N LEU A 66 -6.18 -12.52 5.86
CA LEU A 66 -7.20 -13.20 6.66
C LEU A 66 -8.61 -13.09 6.06
N SER A 67 -8.94 -11.92 5.50
CA SER A 67 -10.23 -11.72 4.80
C SER A 67 -10.37 -12.55 3.52
N SER A 68 -9.25 -13.05 2.98
CA SER A 68 -9.13 -13.73 1.68
C SER A 68 -8.87 -15.24 1.77
N VAL A 69 -8.67 -15.80 2.97
CA VAL A 69 -8.41 -17.25 3.18
C VAL A 69 -9.60 -18.14 2.80
N ARG A 70 -10.85 -17.68 3.01
CA ARG A 70 -12.04 -18.48 2.68
C ARG A 70 -12.45 -18.35 1.20
N ALA A 71 -13.10 -19.38 0.67
CA ALA A 71 -13.58 -19.47 -0.72
C ALA A 71 -14.33 -18.20 -1.18
N GLY A 72 -14.20 -17.86 -2.48
CA GLY A 72 -14.82 -16.69 -3.10
C GLY A 72 -13.86 -15.61 -3.58
N VAL A 73 -12.55 -15.88 -3.58
CA VAL A 73 -11.51 -15.07 -4.22
C VAL A 73 -10.99 -15.83 -5.44
N ASP A 74 -10.80 -15.16 -6.57
CA ASP A 74 -10.30 -15.74 -7.81
C ASP A 74 -8.76 -15.83 -7.83
N ARG A 75 -8.20 -16.48 -8.86
CA ARG A 75 -6.74 -16.65 -8.98
C ARG A 75 -6.02 -15.30 -9.17
N LEU A 76 -6.61 -14.37 -9.91
CA LEU A 76 -6.02 -13.06 -10.17
C LEU A 76 -5.89 -12.24 -8.87
N PHE A 77 -6.97 -12.08 -8.11
CA PHE A 77 -6.92 -11.32 -6.85
C PHE A 77 -5.93 -11.94 -5.85
N ARG A 78 -5.89 -13.28 -5.74
CA ARG A 78 -4.89 -13.96 -4.89
C ARG A 78 -3.46 -13.70 -5.37
N GLY A 79 -3.21 -13.73 -6.67
CA GLY A 79 -1.89 -13.45 -7.24
C GLY A 79 -1.44 -12.02 -6.92
N LEU A 80 -2.32 -11.03 -7.13
CA LEU A 80 -2.05 -9.63 -6.81
C LEU A 80 -1.81 -9.40 -5.32
N LEU A 81 -2.60 -10.05 -4.46
CA LEU A 81 -2.44 -9.98 -3.00
C LEU A 81 -1.07 -10.50 -2.57
N TRP A 82 -0.70 -11.70 -3.01
CA TRP A 82 0.59 -12.28 -2.63
C TRP A 82 1.77 -11.54 -3.23
N ALA A 83 1.63 -10.98 -4.43
CA ALA A 83 2.64 -10.08 -5.00
C ALA A 83 2.82 -8.83 -4.12
N ALA A 84 1.73 -8.18 -3.69
CA ALA A 84 1.80 -7.01 -2.81
C ALA A 84 2.45 -7.34 -1.45
N VAL A 85 2.08 -8.48 -0.86
CA VAL A 85 2.70 -8.98 0.37
C VAL A 85 4.20 -9.26 0.16
N GLY A 86 4.58 -9.88 -0.96
CA GLY A 86 5.98 -10.15 -1.28
C GLY A 86 6.81 -8.86 -1.38
N VAL A 87 6.30 -7.85 -2.09
CA VAL A 87 6.96 -6.53 -2.18
C VAL A 87 7.08 -5.89 -0.80
N LEU A 88 6.02 -5.92 0.01
CA LEU A 88 6.06 -5.38 1.38
C LEU A 88 7.13 -6.08 2.24
N LEU A 89 7.22 -7.42 2.17
CA LEU A 89 8.20 -8.17 2.93
C LEU A 89 9.63 -7.82 2.52
N VAL A 90 9.91 -7.69 1.22
CA VAL A 90 11.22 -7.22 0.73
C VAL A 90 11.51 -5.80 1.21
N LYS A 91 10.52 -4.91 1.15
CA LYS A 91 10.63 -3.52 1.63
C LYS A 91 11.03 -3.47 3.11
N VAL A 92 10.35 -4.25 3.96
CA VAL A 92 10.57 -4.26 5.41
C VAL A 92 11.85 -5.01 5.81
N ALA A 93 12.13 -6.16 5.19
CA ALA A 93 13.22 -7.04 5.63
C ALA A 93 14.58 -6.70 5.00
N VAL A 94 14.58 -6.10 3.80
CA VAL A 94 15.82 -5.85 3.05
C VAL A 94 16.10 -4.37 2.88
N ILE A 95 15.16 -3.63 2.31
CA ILE A 95 15.41 -2.23 1.92
C ILE A 95 15.55 -1.34 3.15
N ARG A 96 14.64 -1.53 4.12
CA ARG A 96 14.53 -0.67 5.29
C ARG A 96 15.72 -0.75 6.26
N PRO A 97 16.26 -1.93 6.63
CA PRO A 97 17.45 -2.00 7.48
C PRO A 97 18.65 -1.28 6.87
N VAL A 98 18.84 -1.41 5.56
CA VAL A 98 19.94 -0.77 4.84
C VAL A 98 19.79 0.76 4.82
N LEU A 99 18.57 1.27 4.60
CA LEU A 99 18.30 2.70 4.67
C LEU A 99 18.51 3.28 6.08
N ASN A 100 18.19 2.52 7.12
CA ASN A 100 18.41 2.96 8.50
C ASN A 100 19.91 3.06 8.82
N GLN A 101 20.71 2.07 8.40
CA GLN A 101 22.17 2.12 8.54
C GLN A 101 22.77 3.33 7.82
N GLU A 102 22.28 3.63 6.61
CA GLU A 102 22.75 4.80 5.86
C GLU A 102 22.35 6.10 6.55
N THR A 103 21.12 6.17 7.07
CA THR A 103 20.66 7.31 7.87
C THR A 103 21.56 7.52 9.09
N ASP A 104 21.94 6.46 9.79
CA ASP A 104 22.83 6.55 10.96
C ASP A 104 24.23 7.07 10.57
N ARG A 105 24.74 6.74 9.38
CA ARG A 105 26.00 7.30 8.85
C ARG A 105 25.91 8.79 8.54
N VAL A 106 24.80 9.24 7.93
CA VAL A 106 24.56 10.67 7.69
C VAL A 106 24.48 11.43 9.01
N LEU A 107 23.78 10.88 10.00
CA LEU A 107 23.66 11.46 11.34
C LEU A 107 25.01 11.52 12.08
N ALA A 108 25.90 10.55 11.84
CA ALA A 108 27.26 10.55 12.36
C ALA A 108 28.23 11.48 11.60
N GLY A 109 27.76 12.18 10.55
CA GLY A 109 28.60 13.04 9.70
C GLY A 109 29.55 12.26 8.77
N LEU A 110 29.33 10.95 8.61
CA LEU A 110 30.21 10.06 7.84
C LEU A 110 29.87 9.96 6.35
N SER A 111 28.72 10.51 5.93
CA SER A 111 28.24 10.47 4.54
C SER A 111 27.36 11.67 4.21
N GLY A 112 27.46 12.20 2.98
CA GLY A 112 26.62 13.29 2.48
C GLY A 112 25.17 12.90 2.13
N GLY A 113 24.82 11.62 2.26
CA GLY A 113 23.51 11.07 1.92
C GLY A 113 23.36 10.75 0.43
N GLY A 114 22.40 9.88 0.12
CA GLY A 114 22.11 9.43 -1.25
C GLY A 114 22.71 8.06 -1.56
N SER A 115 21.86 7.04 -1.59
CA SER A 115 22.20 5.67 -1.98
C SER A 115 21.20 5.16 -3.00
N GLY A 116 21.63 4.28 -3.91
CA GLY A 116 20.73 3.56 -4.83
C GLY A 116 19.61 2.80 -4.12
N MET A 117 19.76 2.51 -2.82
CA MET A 117 18.71 1.94 -1.98
C MET A 117 17.49 2.85 -1.81
N HIS A 118 17.67 4.18 -1.87
CA HIS A 118 16.55 5.12 -1.83
C HIS A 118 15.71 5.02 -3.12
N LEU A 119 16.34 4.84 -4.28
CA LEU A 119 15.64 4.58 -5.54
C LEU A 119 14.91 3.23 -5.50
N LEU A 120 15.52 2.20 -4.90
CA LEU A 120 14.88 0.89 -4.73
C LEU A 120 13.64 0.99 -3.82
N TYR A 121 13.69 1.81 -2.78
CA TYR A 121 12.54 2.07 -1.91
C TYR A 121 11.40 2.77 -2.69
N ILE A 122 11.71 3.81 -3.47
CA ILE A 122 10.74 4.49 -4.33
C ILE A 122 10.13 3.50 -5.34
N ALA A 123 10.94 2.62 -5.94
CA ALA A 123 10.47 1.60 -6.87
C ALA A 123 9.53 0.59 -6.19
N ALA A 124 9.84 0.18 -4.95
CA ALA A 124 8.98 -0.70 -4.17
C ALA A 124 7.64 -0.05 -3.82
N ASP A 125 7.64 1.22 -3.40
CA ASP A 125 6.40 1.97 -3.16
C ASP A 125 5.58 2.14 -4.45
N GLY A 126 6.24 2.43 -5.58
CA GLY A 126 5.61 2.47 -6.90
C GLY A 126 4.97 1.13 -7.29
N ALA A 127 5.67 0.02 -7.06
CA ALA A 127 5.12 -1.32 -7.30
C ALA A 127 3.91 -1.61 -6.40
N LEU A 128 3.97 -1.24 -5.11
CA LEU A 128 2.84 -1.37 -4.20
C LEU A 128 1.64 -0.55 -4.66
N ILE A 129 1.84 0.70 -5.09
CA ILE A 129 0.77 1.55 -5.64
C ILE A 129 0.08 0.85 -6.80
N VAL A 130 0.84 0.35 -7.78
CA VAL A 130 0.27 -0.36 -8.94
C VAL A 130 -0.50 -1.61 -8.50
N LEU A 131 0.08 -2.44 -7.63
CA LEU A 131 -0.57 -3.66 -7.15
C LEU A 131 -1.86 -3.38 -6.36
N LEU A 132 -1.86 -2.36 -5.52
CA LEU A 132 -3.04 -1.95 -4.73
C LEU A 132 -4.14 -1.39 -5.63
N VAL A 133 -3.80 -0.58 -6.64
CA VAL A 133 -4.76 -0.12 -7.65
C VAL A 133 -5.38 -1.30 -8.40
N LEU A 134 -4.57 -2.27 -8.83
CA LEU A 134 -5.06 -3.48 -9.50
C LEU A 134 -5.96 -4.32 -8.58
N LEU A 135 -5.61 -4.46 -7.29
CA LEU A 135 -6.47 -5.10 -6.28
C LEU A 135 -7.81 -4.41 -6.13
N LEU A 136 -7.83 -3.07 -6.06
CA LEU A 136 -9.05 -2.28 -5.97
C LEU A 136 -9.93 -2.43 -7.21
N VAL A 137 -9.33 -2.39 -8.41
CA VAL A 137 -10.06 -2.59 -9.66
C VAL A 137 -10.64 -4.00 -9.74
N ALA A 138 -9.86 -5.03 -9.38
CA ALA A 138 -10.33 -6.40 -9.35
C ALA A 138 -11.49 -6.59 -8.35
N ALA A 139 -11.36 -6.00 -7.16
CA ALA A 139 -12.39 -6.03 -6.13
C ALA A 139 -13.67 -5.31 -6.56
N ALA A 140 -13.55 -4.11 -7.13
CA ALA A 140 -14.67 -3.30 -7.59
C ALA A 140 -15.43 -4.00 -8.74
N ARG A 141 -14.72 -4.50 -9.75
CA ARG A 141 -15.34 -5.24 -10.86
C ARG A 141 -16.10 -6.48 -10.38
N ARG A 142 -15.63 -7.12 -9.31
CA ARG A 142 -16.23 -8.36 -8.81
C ARG A 142 -17.45 -8.12 -7.92
N TRP A 143 -17.41 -7.10 -7.08
CA TRP A 143 -18.35 -6.92 -5.98
C TRP A 143 -19.19 -5.64 -6.05
N LEU A 144 -18.85 -4.70 -6.95
CA LEU A 144 -19.65 -3.50 -7.24
C LEU A 144 -20.32 -3.53 -8.62
N ALA A 145 -19.98 -4.49 -9.49
CA ALA A 145 -20.69 -4.65 -10.76
C ALA A 145 -22.16 -5.03 -10.51
N VAL A 146 -23.07 -4.11 -10.80
CA VAL A 146 -24.51 -4.35 -10.79
C VAL A 146 -24.82 -5.38 -11.88
N PRO A 147 -25.48 -6.51 -11.58
CA PRO A 147 -25.90 -7.44 -12.62
C PRO A 147 -26.88 -6.72 -13.56
N ALA A 148 -26.52 -6.61 -14.84
CA ALA A 148 -27.33 -6.03 -15.91
C ALA A 148 -28.68 -6.76 -16.16
N GLN A 149 -29.00 -7.78 -15.37
CA GLN A 149 -30.20 -8.61 -15.48
C GLN A 149 -31.45 -7.94 -14.89
N ALA A 150 -31.33 -6.87 -14.09
CA ALA A 150 -32.49 -6.16 -13.53
C ALA A 150 -33.22 -5.24 -14.54
N GLN A 151 -32.68 -5.05 -15.75
CA GLN A 151 -33.29 -4.21 -16.80
C GLN A 151 -34.03 -5.00 -17.89
N ARG A 152 -34.00 -6.34 -17.85
CA ARG A 152 -34.76 -7.18 -18.78
C ARG A 152 -35.96 -7.81 -18.07
N SER A 153 -36.90 -6.99 -17.60
CA SER A 153 -38.28 -7.47 -17.50
C SER A 153 -38.88 -7.42 -18.91
N PRO A 154 -39.28 -8.56 -19.51
CA PRO A 154 -40.15 -8.50 -20.67
C PRO A 154 -41.45 -7.90 -20.17
N ARG A 155 -41.75 -6.64 -20.52
CA ARG A 155 -43.13 -6.19 -20.58
C ARG A 155 -43.77 -7.08 -21.63
N SER A 156 -44.42 -8.16 -21.19
CA SER A 156 -45.33 -8.92 -22.04
C SER A 156 -46.45 -7.96 -22.44
N SER A 157 -46.30 -7.40 -23.63
CA SER A 157 -47.38 -6.85 -24.42
C SER A 157 -48.51 -7.88 -24.50
N SER A 158 -49.71 -7.45 -24.13
CA SER A 158 -50.99 -7.76 -24.80
C SER A 158 -51.09 -9.09 -25.55
N ILE A 159 -52.00 -9.97 -25.09
CA ILE A 159 -53.26 -10.33 -25.76
C ILE A 159 -54.12 -11.09 -24.75
#